data_AF-A0A2V7TMY1-F1
#
_entry.id   AF-A0A2V7TMY1-F1
#
_cell.length_a   1.000
_cell.length_b   1.000
_cell.length_c   1.000
_cell.angle_alpha   90.00
_cell.angle_beta   90.00
_cell.angle_gamma   90.00
#
_symmetry.space_group_name_H-M   'P 1'
#
loop_
_entity.id
_entity.type
_entity.pdbx_description
1 polymer ?
#
loop_
_entity_poly.entity_id
_entity_poly.type
_entity_poly.pdbx_seq_one_letter_code
_entity_poly.pdbx_strand_id
1 'polypeptide(L)'
;MNRKGFTLIELLIVVVIIGILAAIAIPKFANTKAKAYVASMKSDLRNVVTAQEGFFADSVRYADGVTVTNNGACAANKLNFCPTIGNTVQVVAPAPGGAWSATSTNVNLTTPVVTCSVYVNLAADPNGIAISEGAPACK
;
A
#
# COMPACT_ATOMS: atom_id res chain seq x y z
N MET A 1 -55.47 -17.33 14.75
CA MET A 1 -54.02 -17.16 14.49
C MET A 1 -53.51 -16.02 15.35
N ASN A 2 -52.79 -16.31 16.45
CA ASN A 2 -52.24 -15.29 17.35
C ASN A 2 -50.94 -14.74 16.76
N ARG A 3 -50.99 -13.61 16.08
CA ARG A 3 -49.79 -12.86 15.69
C ARG A 3 -49.26 -12.14 16.93
N LYS A 4 -48.23 -12.70 17.57
CA LYS A 4 -47.44 -11.94 18.54
C LYS A 4 -46.68 -10.86 17.77
N GLY A 5 -47.09 -9.61 17.93
CA GLY A 5 -46.34 -8.47 17.43
C GLY A 5 -45.07 -8.26 18.27
N PHE A 6 -43.98 -7.86 17.62
CA PHE A 6 -42.79 -7.36 18.31
C PHE A 6 -43.16 -6.09 19.10
N THR A 7 -42.68 -5.96 20.33
CA THR A 7 -42.89 -4.72 21.09
C THR A 7 -41.93 -3.64 20.61
N LEU A 8 -42.36 -2.38 20.65
CA LEU A 8 -41.51 -1.24 20.33
C LEU A 8 -40.28 -1.17 21.25
N ILE A 9 -40.41 -1.60 22.50
CA ILE A 9 -39.30 -1.60 23.46
C ILE A 9 -38.24 -2.68 23.13
N GLU A 10 -38.65 -3.84 22.62
CA GLU A 10 -37.72 -4.88 22.14
C GLU A 10 -36.90 -4.40 20.95
N LEU A 11 -37.51 -3.67 20.01
CA LEU A 11 -36.75 -3.10 18.90
C LEU A 11 -35.86 -1.93 19.34
N LEU A 12 -36.29 -1.13 20.31
CA LEU A 12 -35.52 -0.01 20.84
C LEU A 12 -34.23 -0.48 21.52
N ILE A 13 -34.30 -1.49 22.39
CA ILE A 13 -33.09 -1.98 23.08
C ILE A 13 -32.09 -2.61 22.09
N VAL A 14 -32.57 -3.28 21.03
CA VAL A 14 -31.72 -3.88 20.01
C VAL A 14 -30.93 -2.82 19.25
N VAL A 15 -31.58 -1.74 18.80
CA VAL A 15 -30.87 -0.67 18.08
C VAL A 15 -29.87 0.07 18.97
N VAL A 16 -30.17 0.21 20.26
CA VAL A 16 -29.22 0.79 21.24
C VAL A 16 -27.97 -0.10 21.38
N ILE A 17 -28.15 -1.41 21.53
CA ILE A 17 -27.02 -2.35 21.65
C ILE A 17 -26.18 -2.35 20.36
N ILE A 18 -26.81 -2.41 19.18
CA ILE A 18 -26.10 -2.35 17.89
C ILE A 18 -25.36 -1.01 17.75
N GLY A 19 -25.95 0.10 18.19
CA GLY A 19 -25.31 1.42 18.19
C GLY A 19 -24.02 1.46 19.01
N ILE A 20 -24.03 0.89 20.22
CA ILE A 20 -22.84 0.81 21.10
C ILE A 20 -21.75 -0.04 20.46
N LEU A 21 -22.10 -1.22 19.92
CA LEU A 21 -21.14 -2.11 19.26
C LEU A 21 -20.53 -1.47 18.01
N ALA A 22 -21.35 -0.79 17.20
CA ALA A 22 -20.92 -0.11 15.98
C ALA A 22 -19.94 1.03 16.29
N ALA A 23 -20.20 1.82 17.34
CA ALA A 23 -19.34 2.94 17.75
C ALA A 23 -17.90 2.50 18.04
N ILE A 24 -17.70 1.31 18.62
CA ILE A 24 -16.37 0.75 18.91
C ILE A 24 -15.78 0.05 17.68
N ALA A 25 -16.60 -0.69 16.93
CA ALA A 25 -16.13 -1.53 15.83
C ALA A 25 -15.67 -0.72 14.61
N ILE A 26 -16.38 0.37 14.25
CA ILE A 26 -16.11 1.19 13.06
C ILE A 26 -14.69 1.79 13.08
N PRO A 27 -14.25 2.54 14.11
CA PRO A 27 -12.91 3.14 14.12
C PRO A 27 -11.81 2.08 14.16
N LYS A 28 -12.04 0.96 14.87
CA LYS A 28 -11.09 -0.16 14.92
C LYS A 28 -10.90 -0.79 13.55
N PHE A 29 -11.98 -1.06 12.83
CA PHE A 29 -11.95 -1.64 11.50
C PHE A 29 -11.27 -0.71 10.47
N ALA A 30 -11.53 0.59 10.54
CA ALA A 30 -10.88 1.59 9.69
C ALA A 30 -9.35 1.57 9.88
N ASN A 31 -8.86 1.53 11.13
CA ASN A 31 -7.43 1.45 11.42
C ASN A 31 -6.82 0.12 10.91
N THR A 32 -7.50 -1.01 11.10
CA THR A 32 -7.04 -2.30 10.56
C THR A 32 -6.93 -2.29 9.04
N LYS A 33 -7.91 -1.69 8.34
CA LYS A 33 -7.84 -1.51 6.88
C LYS A 33 -6.65 -0.64 6.47
N ALA A 34 -6.44 0.48 7.15
CA ALA A 34 -5.30 1.35 6.86
C ALA A 34 -3.97 0.63 7.01
N LYS A 35 -3.80 -0.15 8.09
CA LYS A 35 -2.61 -1.00 8.29
C LYS A 35 -2.45 -2.07 7.20
N ALA A 36 -3.54 -2.65 6.73
CA ALA A 36 -3.51 -3.62 5.63
C ALA A 36 -3.04 -2.98 4.31
N TYR A 37 -3.50 -1.77 4.00
CA TYR A 37 -3.01 -1.02 2.82
C TYR A 37 -1.52 -0.67 2.94
N VAL A 38 -1.06 -0.23 4.11
CA VAL A 38 0.37 0.02 4.34
C VAL A 38 1.19 -1.27 4.19
N ALA A 39 0.66 -2.41 4.68
CA ALA A 39 1.32 -3.70 4.51
C ALA A 39 1.40 -4.12 3.04
N SER A 40 0.34 -3.91 2.24
CA SER A 40 0.36 -4.21 0.81
C SER A 40 1.37 -3.32 0.06
N MET A 41 1.42 -2.02 0.38
CA MET A 41 2.42 -1.10 -0.19
C MET A 41 3.85 -1.55 0.11
N LYS A 42 4.13 -1.97 1.35
CA LYS A 42 5.46 -2.52 1.71
C LYS A 42 5.77 -3.80 0.96
N SER A 43 4.79 -4.69 0.81
CA SER A 43 4.96 -5.94 0.05
C SER A 43 5.26 -5.67 -1.41
N ASP A 44 4.53 -4.75 -2.03
CA ASP A 44 4.74 -4.33 -3.41
C ASP A 44 6.17 -3.78 -3.60
N LEU A 45 6.65 -2.93 -2.67
CA LEU A 45 8.03 -2.43 -2.73
C LEU A 45 9.08 -3.54 -2.58
N ARG A 46 8.85 -4.57 -1.76
CA ARG A 46 9.77 -5.74 -1.69
C ARG A 46 9.78 -6.54 -3.00
N ASN A 47 8.62 -6.67 -3.63
CA ASN A 47 8.50 -7.32 -4.93
C ASN A 47 9.22 -6.50 -6.02
N VAL A 48 9.16 -5.16 -5.95
CA VAL A 48 9.93 -4.28 -6.84
C VAL A 48 11.43 -4.48 -6.64
N VAL A 49 11.92 -4.57 -5.39
CA VAL A 49 13.33 -4.88 -5.14
C VAL A 49 13.73 -6.18 -5.83
N THR A 50 12.95 -7.25 -5.65
CA THR A 50 13.22 -8.55 -6.30
C THR A 50 13.20 -8.45 -7.82
N ALA A 51 12.23 -7.72 -8.39
CA ALA A 51 12.12 -7.53 -9.83
C ALA A 51 13.29 -6.70 -10.39
N GLN A 52 13.78 -5.72 -9.62
CA GLN A 52 14.92 -4.88 -10.00
C GLN A 52 16.22 -5.67 -10.00
N GLU A 53 16.45 -6.52 -8.98
CA GLU A 53 17.60 -7.41 -8.95
C GLU A 53 17.57 -8.40 -10.12
N GLY A 54 16.40 -8.95 -10.45
CA GLY A 54 16.22 -9.78 -11.64
C GLY A 54 16.55 -9.03 -12.93
N PHE A 55 16.05 -7.80 -13.08
CA PHE A 55 16.32 -6.98 -14.26
C PHE A 55 17.81 -6.58 -14.37
N PHE A 56 18.46 -6.30 -13.23
CA PHE A 56 19.88 -5.99 -13.19
C PHE A 56 20.74 -7.17 -13.63
N ALA A 57 20.38 -8.40 -13.24
CA ALA A 57 21.08 -9.62 -13.68
C ALA A 57 21.08 -9.78 -15.20
N ASP A 58 19.99 -9.37 -15.88
CA ASP A 58 19.85 -9.47 -17.33
C ASP A 58 20.45 -8.26 -18.09
N SER A 59 20.36 -7.06 -17.52
CA SER A 59 20.62 -5.79 -18.23
C SER A 59 21.83 -5.00 -17.73
N VAL A 60 22.48 -5.43 -16.63
CA VAL A 60 23.60 -4.73 -15.94
C VAL A 60 23.27 -3.27 -15.62
N ARG A 61 21.99 -2.98 -15.39
CA ARG A 61 21.45 -1.68 -15.02
C ARG A 61 20.10 -1.89 -14.37
N TYR A 62 19.70 -1.00 -13.48
CA TYR A 62 18.34 -0.99 -12.94
C TYR A 62 17.35 -0.37 -13.93
N ALA A 63 16.09 -0.80 -13.86
CA ALA A 63 15.01 -0.25 -14.67
C ALA A 63 14.60 1.14 -14.17
N ASP A 64 14.37 2.06 -15.10
CA ASP A 64 14.01 3.45 -14.84
C ASP A 64 12.65 3.84 -15.45
N GLY A 65 12.09 4.95 -14.96
CA GLY A 65 10.85 5.51 -15.48
C GLY A 65 9.68 4.53 -15.42
N VAL A 66 9.65 3.67 -14.40
CA VAL A 66 8.57 2.69 -14.20
C VAL A 66 7.51 3.32 -13.30
N THR A 67 6.38 3.63 -13.90
CA THR A 67 5.20 4.15 -13.20
C THR A 67 4.08 3.15 -13.42
N VAL A 68 3.64 2.51 -12.34
CA VAL A 68 2.53 1.55 -12.39
C VAL A 68 1.41 2.03 -11.50
N THR A 69 0.23 2.16 -12.09
CA THR A 69 -0.93 2.73 -11.40
C THR A 69 -1.81 1.64 -10.80
N ASN A 70 -2.66 2.09 -9.88
CA ASN A 70 -3.55 1.32 -9.01
C ASN A 70 -4.59 0.39 -9.66
N ASN A 71 -4.49 0.11 -10.96
CA ASN A 71 -5.44 -0.73 -11.69
C ASN A 71 -5.01 -2.20 -11.80
N GLY A 72 -3.95 -2.60 -11.08
CA GLY A 72 -3.38 -3.96 -11.17
C GLY A 72 -2.73 -4.27 -12.53
N ALA A 73 -2.58 -3.26 -13.40
CA ALA A 73 -1.86 -3.39 -14.66
C ALA A 73 -0.38 -3.61 -14.37
N CYS A 74 0.27 -4.51 -15.08
CA CYS A 74 1.69 -4.80 -14.93
C CYS A 74 2.54 -3.80 -15.73
N ALA A 75 3.76 -3.52 -15.28
CA ALA A 75 4.75 -2.73 -16.01
C ALA A 75 5.42 -3.51 -17.15
N ALA A 76 4.60 -4.11 -18.03
CA ALA A 76 5.08 -4.91 -19.14
C ALA A 76 6.12 -4.12 -19.96
N ASN A 77 7.24 -4.76 -20.29
CA ASN A 77 8.39 -4.25 -21.05
C ASN A 77 9.45 -3.40 -20.31
N LYS A 78 9.29 -3.07 -19.02
CA LYS A 78 10.36 -2.40 -18.25
C LYS A 78 10.74 -3.11 -16.96
N LEU A 79 9.77 -3.65 -16.24
CA LEU A 79 9.99 -4.38 -14.99
C LEU A 79 8.88 -5.41 -14.85
N ASN A 80 9.19 -6.69 -14.63
CA ASN A 80 8.17 -7.73 -14.49
C ASN A 80 7.49 -7.65 -13.10
N PHE A 81 6.71 -6.59 -12.88
CA PHE A 81 6.05 -6.27 -11.63
C PHE A 81 4.64 -5.73 -11.88
N CYS A 82 3.70 -6.13 -11.03
CA CYS A 82 2.32 -5.65 -11.02
C CYS A 82 1.97 -5.22 -9.59
N PRO A 83 1.51 -3.98 -9.36
CA PRO A 83 1.13 -3.53 -8.04
C PRO A 83 -0.20 -4.15 -7.61
N THR A 84 -0.39 -4.23 -6.30
CA THR A 84 -1.70 -4.53 -5.72
C THR A 84 -2.71 -3.46 -6.15
N ILE A 85 -3.96 -3.86 -6.45
CA ILE A 85 -5.03 -2.90 -6.79
C ILE A 85 -5.15 -1.85 -5.67
N GLY A 86 -5.22 -0.59 -6.07
CA GLY A 86 -5.23 0.54 -5.15
C GLY A 86 -3.84 1.13 -4.86
N ASN A 87 -2.75 0.41 -5.12
CA ASN A 87 -1.37 0.90 -4.94
C ASN A 87 -0.83 1.47 -6.26
N THR A 88 -0.24 2.65 -6.20
CA THR A 88 0.56 3.23 -7.28
C THR A 88 2.01 3.15 -6.88
N VAL A 89 2.86 2.60 -7.75
CA VAL A 89 4.29 2.45 -7.52
C VAL A 89 5.05 3.24 -8.58
N GLN A 90 6.02 4.05 -8.14
CA GLN A 90 6.91 4.82 -9.02
C GLN A 90 8.33 4.40 -8.74
N VAL A 91 9.10 4.05 -9.77
CA VAL A 91 10.53 3.76 -9.70
C VAL A 91 11.28 4.87 -10.41
N VAL A 92 12.26 5.42 -9.70
CA VAL A 92 13.17 6.45 -10.20
C VAL A 92 14.61 5.96 -10.03
N ALA A 93 15.38 5.94 -11.12
CA ALA A 93 16.80 5.62 -11.10
C ALA A 93 17.61 6.88 -11.51
N PRO A 94 18.53 7.39 -10.66
CA PRO A 94 19.47 8.42 -11.10
C PRO A 94 20.46 7.85 -12.13
N ALA A 95 20.81 8.67 -13.13
CA ALA A 95 21.85 8.30 -14.09
C ALA A 95 23.26 8.43 -13.46
N PRO A 96 24.20 7.49 -13.71
CA PRO A 96 24.09 6.26 -14.51
C PRO A 96 23.89 4.99 -13.66
N GLY A 97 22.70 4.38 -13.75
CA GLY A 97 22.44 2.93 -13.80
C GLY A 97 22.68 2.05 -12.57
N GLY A 98 23.40 2.51 -11.56
CA GLY A 98 23.77 1.70 -10.39
C GLY A 98 22.85 1.84 -9.19
N ALA A 99 21.92 2.79 -9.21
CA ALA A 99 21.12 3.18 -8.05
C ALA A 99 19.67 3.43 -8.45
N TRP A 100 18.74 3.15 -7.53
CA TRP A 100 17.33 3.42 -7.75
C TRP A 100 16.58 3.59 -6.43
N SER A 101 15.43 4.24 -6.52
CA SER A 101 14.45 4.36 -5.44
C SER A 101 13.06 4.07 -6.00
N ALA A 102 12.17 3.57 -5.15
CA ALA A 102 10.77 3.48 -5.49
C ALA A 102 9.90 4.03 -4.37
N THR A 103 8.79 4.64 -4.75
CA THR A 103 7.74 5.10 -3.86
C THR A 103 6.46 4.34 -4.15
N SER A 104 5.65 4.13 -3.12
CA SER A 104 4.32 3.55 -3.22
C SER A 104 3.32 4.42 -2.46
N THR A 105 2.17 4.69 -3.08
CA THR A 105 1.01 5.38 -2.49
C THR A 105 -0.24 4.54 -2.68
N ASN A 106 -1.24 4.66 -1.80
CA ASN A 106 -2.52 3.98 -1.93
C ASN A 106 -3.67 4.99 -2.09
N VAL A 107 -4.56 4.77 -3.05
CA VAL A 107 -5.70 5.66 -3.35
C VAL A 107 -6.72 5.79 -2.22
N ASN A 108 -6.72 4.85 -1.26
CA ASN A 108 -7.63 4.82 -0.11
C ASN A 108 -7.02 5.47 1.15
N LEU A 109 -5.75 5.87 1.11
CA LEU A 109 -5.05 6.56 2.21
C LEU A 109 -4.83 8.02 1.84
N THR A 110 -5.89 8.83 1.88
CA THR A 110 -5.85 10.25 1.50
C THR A 110 -5.76 11.20 2.69
N THR A 111 -6.12 10.76 3.90
CA THR A 111 -6.13 11.59 5.12
C THR A 111 -5.78 10.76 6.38
N PRO A 112 -4.52 10.75 6.85
CA PRO A 112 -3.34 11.33 6.21
C PRO A 112 -2.91 10.53 4.97
N VAL A 113 -2.24 11.20 4.03
CA VAL A 113 -1.55 10.53 2.94
C VAL A 113 -0.37 9.76 3.53
N VAL A 114 -0.33 8.45 3.30
CA VAL A 114 0.79 7.60 3.69
C VAL A 114 1.58 7.24 2.45
N THR A 115 2.89 7.50 2.50
CA THR A 115 3.81 7.15 1.42
C THR A 115 4.83 6.14 1.93
N CYS A 116 5.05 5.09 1.16
CA CYS A 116 6.13 4.15 1.41
C CYS A 116 7.26 4.37 0.41
N SER A 117 8.49 4.13 0.82
CA SER A 117 9.65 4.19 -0.06
C SER A 117 10.66 3.08 0.23
N VAL A 118 11.49 2.80 -0.77
CA VAL A 118 12.68 1.94 -0.68
C VAL A 118 13.75 2.51 -1.62
N TYR A 119 15.02 2.31 -1.30
CA TYR A 119 16.14 2.71 -2.14
C TYR A 119 17.26 1.67 -2.09
N VAL A 120 18.07 1.63 -3.14
CA VAL A 120 19.23 0.75 -3.31
C VAL A 120 20.35 1.52 -3.99
N ASN A 121 21.57 1.43 -3.45
CA ASN A 121 22.79 2.12 -3.87
C ASN A 121 22.67 3.66 -3.93
N LEU A 122 21.79 4.25 -3.10
CA LEU A 122 21.76 5.70 -2.84
C LEU A 122 22.28 5.99 -1.43
N ALA A 123 22.91 7.15 -1.24
CA ALA A 123 23.38 7.60 0.08
C ALA A 123 22.23 7.77 1.10
N ALA A 124 21.03 8.11 0.61
CA ALA A 124 19.81 8.21 1.40
C ALA A 124 18.58 8.10 0.47
N ASP A 125 17.42 7.78 1.05
CA ASP A 125 16.14 7.89 0.36
C ASP A 125 15.90 9.33 -0.10
N PRO A 126 15.63 9.59 -1.39
CA PRO A 126 15.27 10.91 -1.90
C PRO A 126 14.04 11.53 -1.20
N ASN A 127 13.18 10.69 -0.63
CA ASN A 127 11.96 11.13 0.07
C ASN A 127 12.15 11.23 1.59
N GLY A 128 13.29 10.81 2.13
CA GLY A 128 13.59 10.84 3.58
C GLY A 128 12.67 9.97 4.44
N ILE A 129 12.06 8.93 3.88
CA ILE A 129 11.13 8.02 4.57
C ILE A 129 11.86 6.73 4.97
N ALA A 130 12.55 6.09 4.03
CA ALA A 130 13.37 4.91 4.30
C ALA A 130 14.74 5.31 4.87
N ILE A 131 15.11 4.67 5.98
CA ILE A 131 16.37 4.93 6.71
C ILE A 131 17.40 3.81 6.53
N SER A 132 17.00 2.72 5.91
CA SER A 132 17.85 1.56 5.63
C SER A 132 17.66 1.15 4.19
N GLU A 133 18.77 0.86 3.53
CA GLU A 133 18.79 0.39 2.16
C GLU A 133 18.06 -0.96 2.03
N GLY A 134 17.34 -1.15 0.92
CA GLY A 134 16.60 -2.38 0.63
C GLY A 134 15.40 -2.69 1.55
N ALA A 135 15.16 -1.87 2.57
CA ALA A 135 14.11 -2.08 3.56
C ALA A 135 12.97 -1.04 3.38
N PRO A 136 11.77 -1.45 2.90
CA PRO A 136 10.68 -0.52 2.73
C PRO A 136 10.19 0.08 4.05
N ALA A 137 10.11 1.40 4.10
CA ALA A 137 9.54 2.17 5.21
C ALA A 137 8.34 2.98 4.72
N CYS A 138 7.47 3.40 5.65
CA CYS A 138 6.30 4.22 5.33
C CYS A 138 6.11 5.30 6.38
N LYS A 139 5.62 6.45 5.95
CA LYS A 139 5.31 7.60 6.81
C LYS A 139 4.05 8.29 6.34
#